data_AF-A0A075V703-F1
#
_entry.id   AF-A0A075V703-F1
#
_cell.length_a   1.000
_cell.length_b   1.000
_cell.length_c   1.000
_cell.angle_alpha   90.00
_cell.angle_beta   90.00
_cell.angle_gamma   90.00
#
_symmetry.space_group_name_H-M   'P 1'
#
loop_
_entity.id
_entity.type
_entity.pdbx_description
1 polymer ?
#
loop_
_entity_poly.entity_id
_entity_poly.type
_entity_poly.pdbx_seq_one_letter_code
_entity_poly.pdbx_strand_id
1 'polypeptide(L)' 'MIYLLAAIGALTVAVVLWRAFGIERVGVPSSRPTLAPDDDPDFLRKLGEQQRKGKDEDKD' A
#
# COMPACT_ATOMS: atom_id res chain seq x y z
N MET A 1 39.46 26.31 -4.55
CA MET A 1 38.77 26.18 -3.25
C MET A 1 37.28 26.47 -3.35
N ILE A 2 36.87 27.62 -3.88
CA ILE A 2 35.44 27.97 -4.07
C ILE A 2 34.70 26.90 -4.90
N TYR A 3 35.31 26.38 -5.96
CA TYR A 3 34.70 25.31 -6.77
C TYR A 3 34.42 24.02 -5.99
N LEU A 4 35.28 23.66 -5.03
CA LEU A 4 35.07 22.48 -4.18
C LEU A 4 33.88 22.69 -3.25
N LEU A 5 33.79 23.88 -2.64
CA LEU A 5 32.66 24.25 -1.79
C LEU A 5 31.36 24.34 -2.59
N ALA A 6 31.41 24.88 -3.81
CA ALA A 6 30.26 24.93 -4.71
C ALA A 6 29.80 23.53 -5.14
N ALA A 7 30.72 22.61 -5.42
CA ALA A 7 30.40 21.23 -5.76
C ALA A 7 29.72 20.51 -4.58
N ILE A 8 30.24 20.67 -3.36
CA ILE A 8 29.64 20.11 -2.14
C ILE A 8 28.24 20.71 -1.93
N GLY A 9 28.09 22.03 -2.03
CA GLY A 9 26.80 22.71 -1.88
C GLY A 9 25.77 22.30 -2.93
N ALA A 10 26.18 22.12 -4.18
CA ALA A 10 25.29 21.63 -5.23
C ALA A 10 24.84 20.19 -4.95
N LEU A 11 25.75 19.32 -4.50
CA LEU A 11 25.45 17.94 -4.17
C LEU A 11 24.46 17.83 -2.99
N THR A 12 24.66 18.62 -1.94
CA THR A 12 23.76 18.62 -0.77
C THR A 12 22.36 19.07 -1.16
N VAL A 13 22.22 20.15 -1.95
CA VAL A 13 20.92 20.61 -2.45
C VAL A 13 20.26 19.55 -3.32
N ALA A 14 21.01 18.91 -4.22
CA ALA A 14 20.49 17.85 -5.08
C ALA A 14 19.96 16.66 -4.25
N VAL A 15 20.70 16.22 -3.23
CA VAL A 15 20.27 15.13 -2.33
C VAL A 15 19.03 15.52 -1.52
N VAL A 16 18.97 16.75 -1.00
CA VAL A 16 17.79 17.24 -0.26
C VAL A 16 16.56 17.30 -1.16
N LEU A 17 16.69 17.84 -2.37
CA LEU A 17 15.60 17.88 -3.35
C LEU A 17 15.16 16.47 -3.74
N TRP A 18 16.11 15.55 -3.97
CA TRP A 18 15.79 14.17 -4.27
C TRP A 18 15.08 13.47 -3.10
N ARG A 19 15.48 13.74 -1.85
CA ARG A 19 14.84 13.14 -0.68
C ARG A 19 13.46 13.74 -0.39
N ALA A 20 13.28 15.03 -0.62
CA ALA A 20 12.02 15.75 -0.40
C ALA A 20 10.98 15.42 -1.48
N PHE A 21 11.39 15.35 -2.74
CA PHE A 21 10.48 15.22 -3.88
C PHE A 21 10.55 13.87 -4.60
N GLY A 22 11.68 13.16 -4.54
CA GLY A 22 11.83 11.83 -5.15
C GLY A 22 11.17 10.69 -4.39
N ILE A 23 10.41 11.02 -3.34
CA ILE A 23 9.62 10.09 -2.53
C ILE A 23 8.21 10.67 -2.35
N GLU A 24 7.63 11.25 -3.41
CA GLU A 24 6.25 10.90 -3.63
C GLU A 24 6.24 9.39 -3.82
N ARG A 25 5.78 8.67 -2.79
CA ARG A 25 5.57 7.23 -2.84
C ARG A 25 4.48 6.99 -3.89
N VAL A 26 4.86 6.95 -5.15
CA VAL A 26 4.05 6.40 -6.23
C VAL A 26 3.82 4.94 -5.85
N GLY A 27 2.65 4.67 -5.27
CA GLY A 27 2.16 3.32 -5.04
C GLY A 27 2.45 2.75 -3.65
N VAL A 28 1.84 3.30 -2.61
CA VAL A 28 0.98 2.48 -1.73
C VAL A 28 -0.18 3.40 -1.33
N PRO A 29 -1.43 3.19 -1.79
CA PRO A 29 -2.54 3.79 -1.08
C PRO A 29 -2.39 3.33 0.36
N SER A 30 -2.20 4.26 1.31
CA SER A 30 -2.26 3.94 2.73
C SER A 30 -3.48 3.08 2.87
N SER A 31 -3.29 1.78 3.16
CA SER A 31 -4.39 0.83 3.18
C SER A 31 -5.48 1.52 3.97
N ARG A 32 -6.59 1.87 3.31
CA ARG A 32 -7.82 2.05 4.07
C ARG A 32 -7.83 0.82 4.97
N PRO A 33 -8.01 0.96 6.29
CA PRO A 33 -8.36 -0.21 7.04
C PRO A 33 -9.58 -0.75 6.30
N THR A 34 -9.41 -1.84 5.57
CA THR A 34 -10.51 -2.71 5.20
C THR A 34 -11.04 -3.06 6.56
N LEU A 35 -12.05 -2.32 7.00
CA LEU A 35 -12.73 -2.54 8.25
C LEU A 35 -13.13 -4.00 8.16
N ALA A 36 -12.42 -4.85 8.93
CA ALA A 36 -12.77 -6.25 8.97
C ALA A 36 -14.25 -6.28 9.34
N PRO A 37 -15.09 -7.03 8.61
CA PRO A 37 -16.48 -7.22 9.04
C PRO A 37 -16.45 -7.62 10.51
N ASP A 38 -17.24 -6.94 11.35
CA ASP A 38 -17.38 -7.32 12.75
C ASP A 38 -17.71 -8.82 12.80
N ASP A 39 -17.10 -9.53 13.75
CA ASP A 39 -17.15 -10.99 13.92
C ASP A 39 -18.55 -11.50 14.32
N ASP A 40 -19.58 -11.07 13.59
CA ASP A 40 -20.97 -11.39 13.82
C ASP A 40 -21.28 -12.80 13.30
N PRO A 41 -22.09 -13.58 14.04
CA PRO A 41 -22.43 -14.95 13.66
C PRO A 41 -23.11 -15.01 12.28
N ASP A 42 -23.76 -13.94 11.86
CA ASP A 42 -24.42 -13.86 10.55
C ASP A 42 -23.42 -13.79 9.38
N PHE A 43 -22.22 -13.24 9.57
CA PHE A 43 -21.18 -13.24 8.53
C PHE A 43 -20.66 -14.65 8.26
N LEU A 44 -20.36 -15.40 9.33
CA LEU A 44 -19.88 -16.79 9.22
C LEU A 44 -20.93 -17.71 8.57
N ARG A 45 -22.22 -17.51 8.89
CA ARG A 45 -23.32 -18.24 8.24
C ARG A 45 -23.33 -17.99 6.73
N LYS A 46 -23.25 -16.73 6.31
CA LYS A 46 -23.20 -16.36 4.88
C LYS A 46 -21.96 -16.91 4.18
N LEU A 47 -20.80 -16.92 4.84
CA LEU A 47 -19.57 -17.48 4.26
C LEU A 47 -19.66 -18.99 4.04
N GLY A 48 -20.22 -19.73 4.99
CA GLY A 48 -20.44 -21.17 4.86
C GLY A 48 -21.45 -21.53 3.75
N GLU A 49 -22.49 -20.73 3.59
CA GLU A 49 -23.47 -20.89 2.50
C GLU A 49 -22.83 -20.65 1.12
N GLN A 50 -22.01 -19.61 0.97
CA GLN A 50 -21.29 -19.34 -0.28
C GLN A 50 -20.29 -20.45 -0.63
N GLN A 51 -19.53 -20.94 0.34
CA GLN A 51 -18.57 -22.03 0.14
C GLN A 51 -19.27 -23.32 -0.32
N ARG A 52 -20.46 -23.61 0.21
CA ARG A 52 -21.25 -24.78 -0.20
C ARG A 52 -21.78 -24.64 -1.62
N LYS A 53 -22.30 -23.46 -2.00
CA LYS A 53 -22.82 -23.21 -3.35
C LYS A 53 -21.75 -23.38 -4.44
N GLY A 54 -20.54 -22.87 -4.23
CA GLY A 54 -19.44 -23.04 -5.20
C GLY A 54 -19.01 -24.50 -5.39
N LYS A 55 -19.07 -25.32 -4.35
CA LYS A 55 -18.74 -26.75 -4.42
C LYS A 55 -19.78 -27.59 -5.16
N ASP A 56 -21.04 -27.14 -5.16
CA ASP A 56 -22.11 -27.81 -5.87
C ASP A 56 -22.10 -27.42 -7.37
N GLU A 57 -21.68 -26.19 -7.71
CA GLU A 57 -21.49 -25.75 -9.11
C GLU A 57 -20.26 -26.39 -9.80
N ASP A 58 -19.20 -26.73 -9.05
CA ASP A 58 -18.02 -27.45 -9.59
C ASP A 58 -18.24 -28.96 -9.80
N LYS A 59 -19.44 -29.50 -9.48
CA LYS A 59 -19.77 -30.93 -9.54
C LYS A 59 -20.76 -31.31 -10.66
N ASP A 60 -21.27 -30.34 -11.41
CA ASP A 60 -22.12 -30.53 -12.59
C ASP A 60 -21.31 -30.36 -13.90
#